data_AF-A0A1G2JL67-F1
#
_entry.id   AF-A0A1G2JL67-F1
#
_cell.length_a   1.000
_cell.length_b   1.000
_cell.length_c   1.000
_cell.angle_alpha   90.00
_cell.angle_beta   90.00
_cell.angle_gamma   90.00
#
_symmetry.space_group_name_H-M   'P 1'
#
loop_
_entity.id
_entity.type
_entity.pdbx_description
1 polymer ?
#
loop_
_entity_poly.entity_id
_entity_poly.type
_entity_poly.pdbx_seq_one_letter_code
_entity_poly.pdbx_strand_id
1 'polypeptide(L)'
;MRKNKNSKQCSFIKPNGKLCGAWAMENSEFCFTHNPETKDLRKEAVIKGGKGNKKETHSLDLIRVENSKDVVDLIVKTVNELRTGLIDVRVANCTFYGSGQLIKALETSDLEKRLEEIEKILEEKK
;
A
#
# COMPACT_ATOMS: atom_id res chain seq x y z
N MET A 1 2.26 -16.48 16.76
CA MET A 1 3.00 -16.18 18.00
C MET A 1 2.95 -17.40 18.90
N ARG A 2 4.10 -18.06 19.14
CA ARG A 2 4.17 -19.24 20.01
C ARG A 2 4.00 -18.78 21.47
N LYS A 3 2.93 -19.21 22.13
CA LYS A 3 2.68 -18.96 23.56
C LYS A 3 3.70 -19.74 24.37
N ASN A 4 4.64 -19.06 25.05
CA ASN A 4 5.54 -19.75 25.96
C ASN A 4 4.79 -20.07 27.26
N LYS A 5 4.64 -21.37 27.56
CA LYS A 5 3.73 -21.94 28.57
C LYS A 5 4.20 -21.73 30.02
N ASN A 6 5.36 -21.10 30.19
CA ASN A 6 5.89 -20.56 31.44
C ASN A 6 6.44 -19.18 31.12
N SER A 7 5.72 -18.10 31.41
CA SER A 7 6.27 -16.76 31.16
C SER A 7 5.87 -15.80 32.25
N LYS A 8 6.84 -15.44 33.09
CA LYS A 8 6.74 -14.24 33.93
C LYS A 8 6.63 -13.03 33.00
N GLN A 9 5.96 -11.98 33.45
CA GLN A 9 5.97 -10.69 32.75
C GLN A 9 7.37 -10.08 32.84
N CYS A 10 7.71 -9.24 31.87
CA CYS A 10 8.96 -8.49 31.87
C CYS A 10 9.05 -7.60 33.12
N SER A 11 10.12 -7.75 33.89
CA SER A 11 10.35 -7.03 35.16
C SER A 11 10.68 -5.53 35.01
N PHE A 12 10.73 -5.01 33.78
CA PHE A 12 11.09 -3.61 33.52
C PHE A 12 9.97 -2.62 33.90
N ILE A 13 10.30 -1.62 34.71
CA ILE A 13 9.40 -0.51 35.07
C ILE A 13 9.59 0.63 34.06
N LYS A 14 8.51 0.97 33.36
CA LYS A 14 8.50 2.06 32.37
C LYS A 14 8.62 3.43 33.07
N PRO A 15 9.00 4.50 32.34
CA PRO A 15 9.06 5.86 32.91
C PRO A 15 7.75 6.35 33.55
N ASN A 16 6.61 5.80 33.14
CA ASN A 16 5.30 6.10 33.71
C ASN A 16 4.97 5.28 34.99
N GLY A 17 5.96 4.60 35.58
CA GLY A 17 5.82 3.79 36.79
C GLY A 17 5.12 2.44 36.60
N LYS A 18 4.63 2.12 35.39
CA LYS A 18 3.94 0.84 35.12
C LYS A 18 4.92 -0.24 34.67
N LEU A 19 4.65 -1.48 35.06
CA LEU A 19 5.38 -2.65 34.57
C LEU A 19 5.22 -2.84 33.05
N CYS A 20 6.24 -3.38 32.40
CA CYS A 20 6.16 -3.80 31.00
C CYS A 20 5.13 -4.93 30.83
N GLY A 21 4.07 -4.69 30.05
CA GLY A 21 3.04 -5.70 29.75
C GLY A 21 3.46 -6.80 28.77
N ALA A 22 4.72 -6.83 28.34
CA ALA A 22 5.23 -7.89 27.47
C ALA A 22 5.70 -9.09 28.29
N TRP A 23 5.66 -10.28 27.69
CA TRP A 23 6.21 -11.50 28.30
C TRP A 23 7.73 -11.46 28.31
N ALA A 24 8.34 -11.96 29.40
CA ALA A 24 9.77 -12.16 29.46
C ALA A 24 10.21 -13.26 28.48
N MET A 25 11.46 -13.18 28.02
CA MET A 25 12.06 -14.24 27.19
C MET A 25 12.31 -15.50 28.02
N GLU A 26 12.48 -16.62 27.34
CA GLU A 26 12.90 -17.86 28.01
C GLU A 26 14.24 -17.63 28.73
N ASN A 27 14.31 -18.05 29.99
CA ASN A 27 15.47 -17.86 30.88
C ASN A 27 15.90 -16.39 31.09
N SER A 28 15.00 -15.42 30.89
CA SER A 28 15.25 -14.01 31.18
C SER A 28 14.14 -13.42 32.05
N GLU A 29 14.46 -12.37 32.80
CA GLU A 29 13.48 -11.54 33.49
C GLU A 29 12.89 -10.43 32.60
N PHE A 30 13.46 -10.24 31.40
CA PHE A 30 13.09 -9.15 30.51
C PHE A 30 12.55 -9.65 29.16
N CYS A 31 11.73 -8.83 28.50
CA CYS A 31 11.31 -9.07 27.13
C CYS A 31 12.43 -8.71 26.14
N PHE A 32 12.30 -9.11 24.88
CA PHE A 32 13.26 -8.81 23.81
C PHE A 32 13.66 -7.32 23.68
N THR A 33 12.78 -6.40 24.06
CA THR A 33 13.06 -4.96 23.99
C THR A 33 13.86 -4.45 25.19
N HIS A 34 13.66 -5.01 26.38
CA HIS A 34 14.28 -4.54 27.63
C HIS A 34 15.42 -5.44 28.12
N ASN A 35 15.63 -6.63 27.53
CA ASN A 35 16.75 -7.50 27.86
C ASN A 35 18.06 -6.87 27.37
N PRO A 36 19.05 -6.61 28.25
CA PRO A 36 20.37 -6.11 27.85
C PRO A 36 21.10 -7.03 26.87
N GLU A 37 20.91 -8.35 26.99
CA GLU A 37 21.58 -9.36 26.15
C GLU A 37 21.12 -9.31 24.69
N THR A 38 19.89 -8.85 24.43
CA THR A 38 19.35 -8.74 23.07
C THR A 38 19.51 -7.35 22.47
N LYS A 39 20.32 -6.46 23.08
CA LYS A 39 20.48 -5.08 22.62
C LYS A 39 20.92 -4.98 21.16
N ASP A 40 21.88 -5.80 20.75
CA ASP A 40 22.41 -5.80 19.38
C ASP A 40 21.41 -6.42 18.40
N LEU A 41 20.81 -7.56 18.74
CA LEU A 41 19.74 -8.19 17.96
C LEU A 41 18.55 -7.23 17.75
N ARG A 42 18.18 -6.47 18.78
CA ARG A 42 17.13 -5.45 18.71
C ARG A 42 17.53 -4.33 17.76
N LYS A 43 18.78 -3.86 17.83
CA LYS A 43 19.31 -2.82 16.93
C LYS A 43 19.27 -3.29 15.47
N GLU A 44 19.69 -4.51 15.20
CA GLU A 44 19.61 -5.12 13.87
C GLU A 44 18.16 -5.27 13.38
N ALA A 45 17.24 -5.71 14.24
CA ALA A 45 15.82 -5.82 13.92
C ALA A 45 15.21 -4.45 13.55
N VAL A 46 15.55 -3.38 14.28
CA VAL A 46 15.11 -2.01 13.98
C VAL A 46 15.68 -1.53 12.64
N ILE A 47 16.97 -1.75 12.38
CA ILE A 47 17.60 -1.40 11.10
C ILE A 47 16.94 -2.15 9.94
N LYS A 48 16.71 -3.45 10.11
CA LYS A 48 16.04 -4.30 9.11
C LYS A 48 14.61 -3.84 8.85
N GLY A 49 13.86 -3.53 9.90
CA GLY A 49 12.51 -2.96 9.79
C GLY A 49 12.50 -1.60 9.08
N GLY A 50 13.46 -0.73 9.39
CA GLY A 50 13.63 0.57 8.74
C GLY A 50 14.00 0.45 7.25
N LYS A 51 14.91 -0.48 6.91
CA LYS A 51 15.28 -0.77 5.51
C LYS A 51 14.14 -1.39 4.71
N GLY A 52 13.36 -2.29 5.32
CA GLY A 52 12.23 -2.96 4.67
C GLY A 52 11.08 -2.01 4.26
N ASN A 53 11.04 -0.80 4.83
CA ASN A 53 10.04 0.22 4.47
C ASN A 53 10.49 1.16 3.34
N LYS A 54 11.74 1.09 2.87
CA LYS A 54 12.14 1.82 1.66
C LYS A 54 11.55 1.10 0.46
N LYS A 55 10.39 1.57 0.01
CA LYS A 55 9.85 1.20 -1.30
C LYS A 55 10.87 1.61 -2.34
N GLU A 56 11.37 0.67 -3.13
CA GLU A 56 12.08 1.04 -4.34
C GLU A 56 11.10 1.80 -5.23
N THR A 57 11.43 3.06 -5.49
CA THR A 57 10.66 3.90 -6.39
C THR A 57 11.29 3.71 -7.75
N HIS A 58 10.70 2.82 -8.54
CA HIS A 58 11.08 2.69 -9.93
C HIS A 58 10.52 3.90 -10.69
N SER A 59 11.36 4.48 -11.56
CA SER A 59 10.88 5.46 -12.54
C SER A 59 10.01 4.70 -13.54
N LEU A 60 8.69 4.81 -13.39
CA LEU A 60 7.74 4.24 -14.34
C LEU A 60 7.58 5.21 -15.51
N ASP A 61 7.48 4.70 -16.73
CA ASP A 61 7.20 5.55 -17.87
C ASP A 61 5.80 6.17 -17.73
N LEU A 62 5.68 7.42 -18.16
CA LEU A 62 4.39 8.08 -18.24
C LEU A 62 3.50 7.39 -19.27
N ILE A 63 2.31 6.98 -18.85
CA ILE A 63 1.24 6.54 -19.75
C ILE A 63 0.22 7.66 -19.81
N ARG A 64 0.04 8.25 -21.00
CA ARG A 64 -0.98 9.25 -21.25
C ARG A 64 -2.29 8.55 -21.56
N VAL A 65 -3.37 8.95 -20.89
CA VAL A 65 -4.70 8.37 -21.05
C VAL A 65 -5.65 9.45 -21.56
N GLU A 66 -6.04 9.35 -22.83
CA GLU A 66 -6.94 10.30 -23.50
C GLU A 66 -8.30 9.68 -23.79
N ASN A 67 -8.35 8.37 -23.95
CA ASN A 67 -9.55 7.62 -24.28
C ASN A 67 -9.61 6.29 -23.51
N SER A 68 -10.74 5.59 -23.63
CA SER A 68 -10.99 4.33 -22.89
C SER A 68 -10.06 3.19 -23.31
N LYS A 69 -9.56 3.19 -24.55
CA LYS A 69 -8.58 2.21 -25.05
C LYS A 69 -7.23 2.38 -24.35
N ASP A 70 -6.80 3.62 -24.11
CA ASP A 70 -5.54 3.89 -23.41
C ASP A 70 -5.59 3.38 -21.96
N VAL A 71 -6.78 3.31 -21.35
CA VAL A 71 -6.96 2.72 -20.01
C VAL A 71 -6.66 1.21 -20.04
N VAL A 72 -6.99 0.52 -21.14
CA VAL A 72 -6.66 -0.90 -21.30
C VAL A 72 -5.15 -1.09 -21.31
N ASP A 73 -4.43 -0.26 -22.05
CA ASP A 73 -2.96 -0.32 -22.13
C ASP A 73 -2.31 -0.03 -20.76
N LEU A 74 -2.83 0.96 -20.02
CA LEU A 74 -2.43 1.23 -18.63
C LEU A 74 -2.63 0.00 -17.73
N ILE A 75 -3.78 -0.67 -17.81
CA ILE A 75 -4.08 -1.86 -17.01
C ILE A 75 -3.14 -3.01 -17.37
N VAL A 76 -2.95 -3.29 -18.65
CA VAL A 76 -2.06 -4.36 -19.13
C VAL A 76 -0.63 -4.13 -18.66
N LYS A 77 -0.11 -2.91 -18.81
CA LYS A 77 1.23 -2.56 -18.32
C LYS A 77 1.33 -2.73 -16.81
N THR A 78 0.36 -2.22 -16.05
CA THR A 78 0.31 -2.36 -14.59
C THR A 78 0.32 -3.82 -14.13
N VAL A 79 -0.45 -4.70 -14.79
CA VAL A 79 -0.47 -6.14 -14.47
C VAL A 79 0.91 -6.78 -14.71
N ASN A 80 1.55 -6.45 -15.84
CA ASN A 80 2.86 -6.99 -16.17
C ASN A 80 3.93 -6.52 -15.15
N GLU A 81 3.96 -5.24 -14.83
CA GLU A 81 4.88 -4.67 -13.84
C GLU A 81 4.66 -5.24 -12.44
N LEU A 82 3.41 -5.50 -12.06
CA LEU A 82 3.09 -6.15 -10.79
C LEU A 82 3.61 -7.60 -10.75
N ARG A 83 3.42 -8.36 -11.84
CA ARG A 83 3.85 -9.76 -11.93
C ARG A 83 5.38 -9.91 -11.96
N THR A 84 6.10 -8.92 -12.48
CA THR A 84 7.57 -8.91 -12.46
C THR A 84 8.14 -8.39 -11.14
N GLY A 85 7.30 -7.88 -10.24
CA GLY A 85 7.72 -7.28 -8.97
C GLY A 85 8.29 -5.86 -9.11
N LEU A 86 8.14 -5.23 -10.29
CA LEU A 86 8.57 -3.86 -10.54
C LEU A 86 7.72 -2.84 -9.76
N ILE A 87 6.45 -3.16 -9.48
CA ILE A 87 5.59 -2.32 -8.65
C ILE A 87 4.97 -3.09 -7.49
N ASP A 88 4.70 -2.37 -6.40
CA ASP A 88 4.01 -2.89 -5.23
C ASP A 88 2.49 -3.00 -5.49
N VAL A 89 1.85 -4.00 -4.88
CA VAL A 89 0.40 -4.25 -5.00
C VAL A 89 -0.47 -3.02 -4.68
N ARG A 90 -0.02 -2.12 -3.79
CA ARG A 90 -0.75 -0.89 -3.46
C ARG A 90 -0.75 0.11 -4.62
N VAL A 91 0.35 0.18 -5.38
CA VAL A 91 0.43 1.02 -6.59
C VAL A 91 -0.54 0.46 -7.61
N ALA A 92 -0.46 -0.84 -7.89
CA ALA A 92 -1.36 -1.51 -8.84
C ALA A 92 -2.85 -1.34 -8.46
N ASN A 93 -3.20 -1.55 -7.19
CA ASN A 93 -4.58 -1.37 -6.71
C ASN A 93 -5.07 0.07 -6.87
N CYS A 94 -4.22 1.06 -6.57
CA CYS A 94 -4.55 2.47 -6.77
C CYS A 94 -4.79 2.77 -8.26
N THR A 95 -3.93 2.25 -9.14
CA THR A 95 -4.10 2.38 -10.59
C THR A 95 -5.39 1.74 -11.06
N PHE A 96 -5.69 0.48 -10.68
CA PHE A 96 -6.93 -0.20 -11.11
C PHE A 96 -8.20 0.52 -10.64
N TYR A 97 -8.20 1.02 -9.40
CA TYR A 97 -9.32 1.80 -8.89
C TYR A 97 -9.50 3.12 -9.67
N GLY A 98 -8.41 3.85 -9.88
CA GLY A 98 -8.41 5.09 -10.67
C GLY A 98 -8.85 4.86 -12.12
N SER A 99 -8.40 3.78 -12.75
CA SER A 99 -8.80 3.39 -14.11
C SER A 99 -10.32 3.19 -14.23
N GLY A 100 -10.96 2.57 -13.24
CA GLY A 100 -12.42 2.42 -13.23
C GLY A 100 -13.17 3.75 -13.14
N GLN A 101 -12.65 4.72 -12.38
CA GLN A 101 -13.21 6.07 -12.31
C GLN A 101 -13.01 6.82 -13.63
N LEU A 102 -11.85 6.66 -14.26
CA LEU A 102 -11.49 7.32 -15.51
C LEU A 102 -12.34 6.83 -16.69
N ILE A 103 -12.58 5.52 -16.80
CA ILE A 103 -13.48 4.94 -17.81
C ILE A 103 -14.86 5.59 -17.72
N LYS A 104 -15.43 5.66 -16.51
CA LYS A 104 -16.75 6.27 -16.30
C LYS A 104 -16.77 7.74 -16.73
N ALA A 105 -15.76 8.52 -16.37
CA ALA A 105 -15.67 9.93 -16.76
C ALA A 105 -15.59 10.10 -18.28
N LEU A 106 -14.82 9.26 -18.97
CA LEU A 106 -14.70 9.27 -20.42
C LEU A 106 -16.00 8.86 -21.11
N GLU A 107 -16.65 7.80 -20.64
CA GLU A 107 -17.95 7.35 -21.17
C GLU A 107 -19.04 8.40 -20.96
N THR A 108 -19.12 9.02 -19.78
CA THR A 108 -20.08 10.10 -19.50
C THR A 108 -19.84 11.30 -20.43
N SER A 109 -18.59 11.74 -20.59
CA SER A 109 -18.27 12.86 -21.47
C SER A 109 -18.57 12.57 -22.94
N ASP A 110 -18.35 11.33 -23.41
CA ASP A 110 -18.71 10.94 -24.78
C ASP A 110 -20.23 10.94 -25.01
N LEU A 111 -20.99 10.42 -24.02
CA LEU A 111 -22.45 10.42 -24.08
C LEU A 111 -23.03 11.84 -24.05
N GLU A 112 -22.49 12.73 -23.21
CA GLU A 112 -22.88 14.15 -23.16
C GLU A 112 -22.65 14.84 -24.52
N LYS A 113 -21.48 14.65 -25.13
CA LYS A 113 -21.19 15.21 -26.47
C LYS A 113 -22.17 14.72 -27.53
N ARG A 114 -22.46 13.42 -27.56
CA ARG A 114 -23.42 12.83 -28.51
C ARG A 114 -24.83 13.36 -28.28
N LEU A 115 -25.21 13.63 -27.04
CA LEU A 115 -26.49 14.23 -26.71
C LEU A 115 -26.57 15.67 -27.22
N GLU A 116 -25.54 16.49 -26.95
CA GLU A 116 -25.45 17.87 -27.45
C GLU A 116 -25.54 17.94 -28.98
N GLU A 117 -24.86 17.03 -29.69
CA GLU A 117 -24.96 16.94 -31.15
C GLU A 117 -26.38 16.64 -31.63
N ILE A 118 -27.08 15.71 -30.97
CA ILE A 118 -28.47 15.36 -31.30
C ILE A 118 -29.41 16.52 -31.01
N GLU A 119 -29.28 17.16 -29.85
CA GLU A 119 -30.09 18.32 -29.44
C GLU A 119 -29.95 19.47 -30.45
N LYS A 120 -28.72 19.76 -30.88
CA LYS A 120 -28.46 20.77 -31.91
C LYS A 120 -29.14 20.45 -33.25
N ILE A 121 -29.07 19.20 -33.71
CA ILE A 121 -29.74 18.77 -34.96
C ILE A 121 -31.27 18.91 -34.85
N LEU A 122 -31.84 18.67 -33.67
CA LEU A 122 -33.28 18.81 -33.43
C LEU A 122 -33.72 20.28 -33.39
N GLU A 123 -32.88 21.17 -32.84
CA GLU A 123 -33.13 22.63 -32.86
C GLU A 123 -33.07 23.19 -34.28
N GLU A 124 -32.09 22.79 -35.10
CA GLU A 124 -31.96 23.23 -36.49
C GLU A 124 -33.12 22.76 -37.40
N LYS A 125 -33.89 21.76 -36.96
CA LYS A 125 -35.06 21.21 -37.68
C LYS A 125 -36.41 21.80 -37.22
N LYS A 126 -36.43 22.65 -36.18
CA LYS A 126 -37.62 23.39 -35.74
C LYS A 126 -37.76 24.70 -36.49
#